data_AF-A0A1Q6UE76-F1
#
_entry.id   AF-A0A1Q6UE76-F1
#
_cell.length_a   1.000
_cell.length_b   1.000
_cell.length_c   1.000
_cell.angle_alpha   90.00
_cell.angle_beta   90.00
_cell.angle_gamma   90.00
#
_symmetry.space_group_name_H-M   'P 1'
#
loop_
_entity.id
_entity.type
_entity.pdbx_description
1 polymer ?
#
loop_
_entity_poly.entity_id
_entity_poly.type
_entity_poly.pdbx_seq_one_letter_code
_entity_poly.pdbx_strand_id
1 'polypeptide(L)' 'MEEQILEERLIEIESAIAIQEKTIDELNQVVIEQGRQIDRLIKQNLYLAELLKNETVKPQSEETPPPHY' A
#
# COMPACT_ATOMS: atom_id res chain seq x y z
N MET A 1 -17.27 -33.59 36.22
CA MET A 1 -17.26 -33.94 34.77
C MET A 1 -17.76 -32.79 33.92
N GLU A 2 -19.00 -32.29 34.06
CA GLU A 2 -19.45 -31.14 33.26
C GLU A 2 -18.61 -29.87 33.44
N GLU A 3 -18.19 -29.58 34.67
CA GLU A 3 -17.34 -28.41 34.98
C GLU A 3 -15.95 -28.52 34.33
N GLN A 4 -15.36 -29.72 34.31
CA GLN A 4 -14.08 -29.97 33.64
C GLN A 4 -14.18 -29.83 32.12
N ILE A 5 -15.28 -30.31 31.52
CA ILE A 5 -15.54 -30.14 30.08
C ILE A 5 -15.70 -28.66 29.74
N LEU A 6 -16.37 -27.88 30.62
CA LEU A 6 -16.53 -26.45 30.42
C LEU A 6 -15.18 -25.71 30.51
N GLU A 7 -14.35 -26.06 31.49
CA GLU A 7 -13.01 -25.50 31.66
C GLU A 7 -12.10 -25.80 30.46
N GLU A 8 -12.10 -27.04 29.96
CA GLU A 8 -11.36 -27.42 28.75
C GLU A 8 -11.82 -26.60 27.53
N ARG A 9 -13.13 -26.44 27.33
CA ARG A 9 -13.67 -25.63 26.24
C ARG A 9 -13.32 -24.15 26.37
N LEU A 10 -13.26 -23.61 27.59
CA LEU A 10 -12.82 -22.24 27.82
C LEU A 10 -11.36 -22.06 27.43
N ILE A 11 -10.48 -22.98 27.84
CA ILE A 11 -9.05 -22.94 27.48
C ILE A 11 -8.87 -23.00 25.95
N GLU A 12 -9.61 -23.87 25.26
CA GLU A 12 -9.56 -23.95 23.79
C GLU A 12 -9.99 -22.63 23.14
N ILE A 13 -11.07 -22.00 23.64
CA ILE A 13 -11.55 -20.73 23.13
C ILE A 13 -10.53 -19.61 23.39
N GLU A 14 -9.96 -19.53 24.59
CA GLU A 14 -8.93 -18.55 24.92
C GLU A 14 -7.70 -18.70 24.03
N SER A 15 -7.24 -19.93 23.81
CA SER A 15 -6.15 -20.21 22.87
C SER A 15 -6.51 -19.78 21.44
N ALA A 16 -7.73 -20.06 20.99
CA ALA A 16 -8.19 -19.67 19.66
C ALA A 16 -8.30 -18.14 19.52
N ILE A 17 -8.70 -17.43 20.57
CA ILE A 17 -8.76 -15.96 20.59
C ILE A 17 -7.35 -15.38 20.51
N ALA A 18 -6.40 -15.87 21.31
CA ALA A 18 -5.02 -15.39 21.28
C ALA A 18 -4.36 -15.57 19.90
N ILE A 19 -4.64 -16.68 19.21
CA ILE A 19 -4.18 -16.89 17.82
C ILE A 19 -4.84 -15.89 16.86
N GLN A 20 -6.13 -15.60 17.03
CA GLN A 20 -6.84 -14.64 16.20
C GLN A 20 -6.34 -13.21 16.41
N GLU A 21 -6.07 -12.80 17.67
CA GLU A 21 -5.49 -11.49 17.97
C GLU A 21 -4.14 -11.31 17.27
N LYS A 22 -3.25 -12.30 17.39
CA LYS A 22 -1.97 -12.28 16.69
C LYS A 22 -2.15 -12.19 15.17
N THR A 23 -3.09 -12.95 14.61
CA THR A 23 -3.38 -12.93 13.17
C THR A 23 -3.88 -11.55 12.73
N ILE A 24 -4.73 -10.90 13.52
CA ILE A 24 -5.23 -9.55 13.25
C ILE A 24 -4.08 -8.53 13.24
N ASP A 25 -3.17 -8.61 14.23
CA ASP A 25 -2.01 -7.73 14.29
C ASP A 25 -1.10 -7.89 13.07
N GLU A 26 -0.82 -9.13 12.66
CA GLU A 26 -0.02 -9.42 11.46
C GLU A 26 -0.69 -8.87 10.19
N LEU A 27 -2.00 -9.07 10.03
CA LEU A 27 -2.76 -8.52 8.90
C LEU A 27 -2.75 -6.99 8.90
N ASN A 28 -2.86 -6.36 10.06
CA ASN A 28 -2.78 -4.90 10.17
C ASN A 28 -1.41 -4.37 9.71
N GLN A 29 -0.31 -5.03 10.08
CA GLN A 29 1.01 -4.66 9.57
C GLN A 29 1.11 -4.77 8.05
N VAL A 30 0.53 -5.81 7.46
CA VAL A 30 0.47 -5.97 5.99
C VAL A 30 -0.33 -4.84 5.34
N VAL A 31 -1.49 -4.47 5.90
CA VAL A 31 -2.32 -3.36 5.39
C VAL A 31 -1.56 -2.03 5.45
N ILE A 32 -0.86 -1.76 6.55
CA ILE A 32 -0.03 -0.55 6.70
C ILE A 32 1.05 -0.49 5.62
N GLU A 33 1.75 -1.61 5.40
CA GLU A 33 2.82 -1.66 4.39
C GLU A 33 2.27 -1.49 2.96
N GLN A 34 1.13 -2.13 2.67
CA GLN A 34 0.43 -1.92 1.39
C GLN A 34 0.01 -0.46 1.21
N GLY A 35 -0.50 0.19 2.26
CA GLY A 35 -0.83 1.62 2.23
C GLY A 35 0.36 2.49 1.85
N ARG A 36 1.53 2.25 2.44
CA ARG A 36 2.77 2.97 2.09
C ARG A 36 3.19 2.74 0.64
N GLN A 37 3.05 1.52 0.13
CA GLN A 37 3.36 1.20 -1.26
C GLN A 37 2.42 1.92 -2.22
N ILE A 38 1.12 1.96 -1.91
CA ILE A 38 0.12 2.69 -2.69
C ILE A 38 0.44 4.19 -2.72
N ASP A 39 0.74 4.80 -1.56
CA ASP A 39 1.12 6.22 -1.49
C ASP A 39 2.33 6.54 -2.36
N ARG A 40 3.33 5.64 -2.37
CA ARG A 40 4.50 5.77 -3.23
C ARG A 40 4.13 5.70 -4.72
N LEU A 41 3.30 4.73 -5.10
CA LEU A 41 2.86 4.55 -6.49
C LEU A 41 2.01 5.74 -6.97
N ILE A 42 1.16 6.30 -6.10
CA ILE A 42 0.38 7.52 -6.39
C ILE A 42 1.33 8.68 -6.70
N LYS A 43 2.33 8.93 -5.84
CA LYS A 43 3.32 10.00 -6.08
C LYS A 43 4.09 9.83 -7.38
N GLN A 44 4.52 8.60 -7.68
CA GLN A 44 5.22 8.29 -8.93
C GLN A 44 4.32 8.51 -10.15
N ASN A 45 3.06 8.10 -10.11
CA ASN A 45 2.11 8.34 -11.19
C ASN A 45 1.85 9.82 -11.43
N LEU A 46 1.67 10.61 -10.36
CA LEU A 46 1.50 12.06 -10.47
C LEU A 46 2.72 12.72 -11.11
N TYR A 47 3.93 12.32 -10.70
CA TYR A 47 5.16 12.82 -11.29
C TYR A 47 5.28 12.48 -12.79
N LEU A 48 4.97 11.24 -13.17
CA LEU A 48 4.98 10.82 -14.58
C LEU A 48 3.92 11.56 -15.40
N ALA A 49 2.72 11.76 -14.85
CA ALA A 49 1.66 12.52 -15.50
C ALA A 49 2.09 13.98 -15.76
N GLU A 50 2.78 14.59 -14.81
CA GLU A 50 3.31 15.95 -14.95
C GLU A 50 4.42 16.03 -16.00
N LEU A 51 5.32 15.05 -16.06
CA LEU A 51 6.34 14.97 -17.12
C LEU A 51 5.71 14.88 -18.51
N LEU A 52 4.73 13.98 -18.69
CA LEU A 52 4.03 13.81 -19.97
C LEU A 52 3.31 15.09 -20.40
N LYS A 53 2.68 15.79 -19.46
CA LYS A 53 2.05 17.08 -19.74
C LYS A 53 3.07 18.12 -20.22
N ASN A 54 4.25 18.17 -19.61
CA ASN A 54 5.30 19.13 -19.97
C ASN A 54 6.01 18.79 -21.30
N GLU A 55 6.08 17.52 -21.71
CA GLU A 55 6.62 17.14 -23.03
C GLU A 55 5.64 17.45 -24.19
N THR A 56 4.33 17.45 -23.95
CA THR A 56 3.33 17.72 -25.00
C THR A 56 3.18 19.19 -25.41
N VAL A 57 3.96 20.13 -24.84
CA VAL A 57 3.85 21.57 -25.13
C VAL A 57 5.19 22.15 -25.58
N LYS A 58 5.65 21.77 -26.77
CA LYS A 58 6.41 22.67 -27.65
C LYS A 58 5.93 22.47 -29.09
N PRO A 59 5.18 23.43 -29.66
CA PRO A 59 4.89 23.36 -31.09
C PRO A 59 6.22 23.46 -31.86
N GLN A 60 6.43 22.54 -32.80
CA GLN A 60 7.62 22.46 -33.66
C GLN A 60 7.91 23.78 -34.42
N SER A 61 6.94 24.70 -34.47
CA SER A 61 7.07 26.05 -35.01
C SER A 61 7.95 27.00 -34.17
N GLU A 62 8.36 26.63 -32.95
CA GLU A 62 9.21 27.43 -32.06
C GLU A 62 10.67 26.94 -31.99
N GLU A 63 11.08 25.98 -32.83
CA GLU A 63 12.49 25.66 -33.03
C GLU A 63 13.12 26.76 -33.92
N THR A 64 13.66 27.82 -33.31
CA THR A 64 14.49 28.76 -34.04
C THR A 64 15.73 28.03 -34.57
N PRO A 65 16.04 28.15 -35.88
CA PRO A 65 17.15 27.42 -36.47
C PRO A 65 18.48 27.78 -35.76
N PRO A 66 19.37 26.78 -35.55
CA PRO A 66 20.61 27.00 -34.82
C PRO A 66 21.48 28.05 -35.53
N PRO A 67 22.18 28.92 -34.76
CA PRO A 67 23.05 29.92 -35.36
C PRO A 67 24.22 29.23 -36.08
N HIS A 68 24.30 29.44 -37.39
CA HIS A 68 25.48 29.04 -38.17
C HIS A 68 26.64 30.01 -37.87
N TYR A 69 27.73 29.48 -37.33
CA TYR A 69 29.03 30.15 -37.18
C TYR A 69 30.01 29.67 -38.26
#